data_AF-A0A832X0M8-F1
#
_entry.id   AF-A0A832X0M8-F1
#
_cell.length_a   1.000
_cell.length_b   1.000
_cell.length_c   1.000
_cell.angle_alpha   90.00
_cell.angle_beta   90.00
_cell.angle_gamma   90.00
#
_symmetry.space_group_name_H-M   'P 1'
#
loop_
_entity.id
_entity.type
_entity.pdbx_description
1 polymer ?
#
loop_
_entity_poly.entity_id
_entity_poly.type
_entity_poly.pdbx_seq_one_letter_code
_entity_poly.pdbx_strand_id
1 'polypeptide(L)'
;MTLNSKVRKISGLSMIMLVIGMILVTPAMACPPNKPIDPKVEKEIVTVISKEISVPKDYTIVENSETNGYFLIFSPSSTSTKLIDISSKYEILEVWDGTVSAIPGGQKASFVSDKGNEVSATLIGDPTSDSATFTVYDSSNEKITITRASCKDICMGGCGALVGQACGTGCPKLCAYLVSSGVGVVGCIAGCILICGAGTIIGCDSICNYLCS
;
A
#
# COMPACT_ATOMS: atom_id res chain seq x y z
N MET A 1 33.22 52.93 12.40
CA MET A 1 32.92 52.41 11.05
C MET A 1 31.93 51.26 11.18
N THR A 2 30.68 51.51 10.81
CA THR A 2 29.55 50.56 10.86
C THR A 2 29.46 49.80 9.54
N LEU A 3 29.86 48.53 9.53
CA LEU A 3 29.67 47.65 8.37
C LEU A 3 28.23 47.12 8.33
N ASN A 4 27.42 47.84 7.55
CA ASN A 4 26.39 47.37 6.61
C ASN A 4 25.83 45.94 6.83
N SER A 5 24.74 45.83 7.59
CA SER A 5 23.97 44.59 7.83
C SER A 5 23.07 44.14 6.68
N LYS A 6 23.30 44.62 5.44
CA LYS A 6 22.44 44.35 4.28
C LYS A 6 22.76 43.08 3.49
N VAL A 7 23.75 42.29 3.89
CA VAL A 7 24.18 41.06 3.19
C VAL A 7 23.82 39.78 3.97
N ARG A 8 22.86 39.85 4.90
CA ARG A 8 22.43 38.69 5.73
C ARG A 8 21.03 38.15 5.40
N LYS A 9 20.48 38.47 4.22
CA LYS A 9 19.08 38.15 3.85
C LYS A 9 18.87 37.42 2.51
N ILE A 10 19.90 36.79 1.93
CA ILE A 10 19.75 36.07 0.65
C ILE A 10 20.48 34.72 0.67
N SER A 11 20.33 33.95 1.75
CA SER A 11 20.91 32.59 1.84
C SER A 11 20.04 31.65 2.68
N GLY A 12 18.73 31.69 2.44
CA GLY A 12 17.78 30.78 3.08
C GLY A 12 16.56 30.41 2.22
N LEU A 13 16.41 31.03 1.05
CA LEU A 13 15.24 30.84 0.19
C LEU A 13 15.50 29.88 -1.00
N SER A 14 16.73 29.41 -1.17
CA SER A 14 17.12 28.56 -2.32
C SER A 14 17.09 27.06 -2.03
N MET A 15 16.76 26.64 -0.81
CA MET A 15 16.81 25.23 -0.38
C MET A 15 15.44 24.65 -0.04
N ILE A 16 14.35 25.29 -0.48
CA ILE A 16 12.98 24.75 -0.38
C ILE A 16 12.41 24.39 -1.76
N MET A 17 13.06 24.82 -2.85
CA MET A 17 12.60 24.55 -4.21
C MET A 17 13.19 23.28 -4.85
N LEU A 18 14.00 22.51 -4.11
CA LEU A 18 14.76 21.36 -4.62
C LEU A 18 14.27 19.99 -4.09
N VAL A 19 13.04 19.92 -3.56
CA VAL A 19 12.39 18.65 -3.16
C VAL A 19 11.05 18.43 -3.89
N ILE A 20 10.73 19.24 -4.91
CA ILE A 20 9.54 19.04 -5.77
C ILE A 20 9.91 18.27 -7.06
N GLY A 21 11.19 17.96 -7.26
CA GLY A 21 11.71 17.34 -8.48
C GLY A 21 12.08 15.86 -8.37
N MET A 22 11.62 15.13 -7.35
CA MET A 22 11.76 13.67 -7.35
C MET A 22 10.65 13.09 -8.21
N ILE A 23 11.00 12.89 -9.49
CA ILE A 23 10.58 11.78 -10.36
C ILE A 23 9.18 11.25 -10.03
N LEU A 24 8.22 11.56 -10.90
CA LEU A 24 7.00 10.76 -11.13
C LEU A 24 7.40 9.34 -11.57
N VAL A 25 8.04 8.57 -10.69
CA VAL A 25 7.97 7.12 -10.71
C VAL A 25 6.68 6.83 -9.99
N THR A 26 5.61 6.72 -10.78
CA THR A 26 4.37 6.12 -10.29
C THR A 26 4.77 4.79 -9.63
N PRO A 27 4.46 4.60 -8.34
CA PRO A 27 4.83 3.37 -7.67
C PRO A 27 4.13 2.23 -8.39
N ALA A 28 4.89 1.27 -8.94
CA ALA A 28 4.26 0.04 -9.44
C ALA A 28 3.48 -0.55 -8.26
N MET A 29 2.16 -0.58 -8.41
CA MET A 29 1.27 -0.64 -7.26
C MET A 29 1.34 -2.00 -6.57
N ALA A 30 1.25 -1.91 -5.25
CA ALA A 30 1.39 -2.97 -4.27
C ALA A 30 0.30 -4.01 -4.44
N CYS A 31 0.61 -5.17 -5.01
CA CYS A 31 -0.36 -6.26 -5.15
C CYS A 31 0.25 -7.66 -5.29
N PRO A 32 -0.53 -8.73 -4.96
CA PRO A 32 -0.09 -10.13 -4.77
C PRO A 32 0.52 -10.77 -6.04
N PRO A 33 1.07 -12.01 -5.98
CA PRO A 33 1.84 -12.56 -7.10
C PRO A 33 0.89 -12.78 -8.24
N ASN A 34 0.89 -11.90 -9.23
CA ASN A 34 0.07 -12.13 -10.39
C ASN A 34 0.92 -12.57 -11.55
N LYS A 35 0.60 -13.77 -12.03
CA LYS A 35 0.67 -14.05 -13.45
C LYS A 35 0.06 -12.82 -14.16
N PRO A 36 0.73 -12.26 -15.19
CA PRO A 36 0.16 -11.17 -15.95
C PRO A 36 -1.28 -11.52 -16.35
N ILE A 37 -2.24 -10.66 -16.01
CA ILE A 37 -3.61 -10.81 -16.49
C ILE A 37 -3.56 -10.79 -18.02
N ASP A 38 -4.33 -11.66 -18.67
CA ASP A 38 -4.41 -11.63 -20.13
C ASP A 38 -4.86 -10.22 -20.58
N PRO A 39 -4.12 -9.53 -21.46
CA PRO A 39 -4.46 -8.18 -21.89
C PRO A 39 -5.88 -8.03 -22.45
N LYS A 40 -6.45 -9.11 -23.01
CA LYS A 40 -7.85 -9.11 -23.46
C LYS A 40 -8.82 -9.06 -22.29
N VAL A 41 -8.55 -9.84 -21.24
CA VAL A 41 -9.34 -9.86 -20.01
C VAL A 41 -9.24 -8.52 -19.30
N GLU A 42 -8.02 -7.97 -19.16
CA GLU A 42 -7.81 -6.64 -18.59
C GLU A 42 -8.63 -5.57 -19.31
N LYS A 43 -8.55 -5.54 -20.66
CA LYS A 43 -9.31 -4.60 -21.48
C LYS A 43 -10.82 -4.76 -21.30
N GLU A 44 -11.31 -6.00 -21.21
CA GLU A 44 -12.73 -6.28 -21.01
C GLU A 44 -13.21 -5.80 -19.64
N ILE A 45 -12.50 -6.15 -18.57
CA ILE A 45 -12.77 -5.66 -17.21
C ILE A 45 -12.86 -4.14 -17.22
N VAL A 46 -11.82 -3.46 -17.70
CA VAL A 46 -11.76 -1.99 -17.66
C VAL A 46 -12.89 -1.39 -18.50
N THR A 47 -13.26 -1.99 -19.63
CA THR A 47 -14.37 -1.50 -20.46
C THR A 47 -15.72 -1.60 -19.74
N VAL A 48 -15.95 -2.67 -18.98
CA VAL A 48 -17.18 -2.85 -18.20
C VAL A 48 -17.19 -1.89 -17.02
N ILE A 49 -16.15 -1.91 -16.18
CA ILE A 49 -16.06 -1.11 -14.95
C ILE A 49 -16.07 0.40 -15.26
N SER A 50 -15.44 0.83 -16.36
CA SER A 50 -15.39 2.26 -16.74
C SER A 50 -16.76 2.88 -17.07
N LYS A 51 -17.80 2.06 -17.25
CA LYS A 51 -19.19 2.55 -17.43
C LYS A 51 -19.82 3.01 -16.12
N GLU A 52 -19.34 2.49 -15.00
CA GLU A 52 -19.92 2.72 -13.68
C GLU A 52 -19.00 3.59 -12.82
N ILE A 53 -17.68 3.40 -12.91
CA ILE A 53 -16.67 4.10 -12.12
C ILE A 53 -15.58 4.65 -13.01
N SER A 54 -15.13 5.88 -12.75
CA SER A 54 -13.98 6.45 -13.47
C SER A 54 -12.69 5.74 -13.07
N VAL A 55 -12.12 4.98 -14.01
CA VAL A 55 -10.85 4.28 -13.84
C VAL A 55 -9.71 5.16 -14.37
N PRO A 56 -8.67 5.47 -13.57
CA PRO A 56 -7.52 6.23 -14.04
C PRO A 56 -6.66 5.41 -15.01
N LYS A 57 -5.64 6.02 -15.62
CA LYS A 57 -4.69 5.29 -16.47
C LYS A 57 -3.75 4.38 -15.67
N ASP A 58 -3.42 4.79 -14.46
CA ASP A 58 -2.54 4.07 -13.56
C ASP A 58 -3.39 3.23 -12.60
N TYR A 59 -3.68 1.99 -12.99
CA TYR A 59 -4.39 0.98 -12.19
C TYR A 59 -3.62 -0.34 -12.23
N THR A 60 -4.01 -1.28 -11.36
CA THR A 60 -3.49 -2.65 -11.34
C THR A 60 -4.65 -3.59 -11.15
N ILE A 61 -4.66 -4.69 -11.89
CA ILE A 61 -5.65 -5.75 -11.76
C ILE A 61 -4.97 -6.99 -11.21
N VAL A 62 -5.54 -7.55 -10.14
CA VAL A 62 -5.12 -8.84 -9.59
C VAL A 62 -6.26 -9.83 -9.51
N GLU A 63 -5.95 -11.12 -9.49
CA GLU A 63 -6.96 -12.15 -9.28
C GLU A 63 -7.41 -12.12 -7.81
N ASN A 64 -8.71 -12.22 -7.59
CA ASN A 64 -9.27 -12.42 -6.26
C ASN A 64 -9.44 -13.93 -6.02
N SER A 65 -8.53 -14.55 -5.27
CA SER A 65 -8.54 -15.98 -4.99
C SER A 65 -9.73 -16.45 -4.14
N GLU A 66 -10.41 -15.53 -3.43
CA GLU A 66 -11.57 -15.86 -2.60
C GLU A 66 -12.85 -15.97 -3.43
N THR A 67 -13.01 -15.11 -4.43
CA THR A 67 -14.23 -15.03 -5.26
C THR A 67 -14.05 -15.60 -6.67
N ASN A 68 -12.82 -16.03 -7.03
CA ASN A 68 -12.43 -16.38 -8.39
C ASN A 68 -12.68 -15.22 -9.40
N GLY A 69 -12.66 -13.99 -8.89
CA GLY A 69 -12.85 -12.75 -9.63
C GLY A 69 -11.55 -11.94 -9.71
N TYR A 70 -11.66 -10.63 -9.61
CA TYR A 70 -10.56 -9.70 -9.74
C TYR A 70 -10.67 -8.54 -8.75
N PHE A 71 -9.53 -7.96 -8.37
CA PHE A 71 -9.49 -6.64 -7.79
C PHE A 71 -8.88 -5.65 -8.78
N LEU A 72 -9.57 -4.54 -9.05
CA LEU A 72 -8.99 -3.38 -9.72
C LEU A 72 -8.62 -2.33 -8.67
N ILE A 73 -7.35 -1.97 -8.65
CA ILE A 73 -6.75 -1.17 -7.58
C ILE A 73 -6.05 0.02 -8.17
N PHE A 74 -6.28 1.19 -7.60
CA PHE A 74 -5.61 2.43 -7.98
C PHE A 74 -5.54 3.40 -6.80
N SER A 75 -4.57 4.30 -6.81
CA SER A 75 -4.40 5.28 -5.74
C SER A 75 -4.72 6.70 -6.24
N PRO A 76 -5.88 7.28 -5.86
CA PRO A 76 -6.21 8.66 -6.23
C PRO A 76 -5.24 9.71 -5.66
N SER A 77 -4.55 9.38 -4.56
CA SER A 77 -3.54 10.23 -3.93
C SER A 77 -2.45 9.37 -3.25
N SER A 78 -1.44 9.99 -2.65
CA SER A 78 -0.39 9.27 -1.91
C SER A 78 -0.89 8.59 -0.62
N THR A 79 -2.07 8.94 -0.13
CA THR A 79 -2.63 8.42 1.13
C THR A 79 -3.99 7.76 0.97
N SER A 80 -4.51 7.69 -0.26
CA SER A 80 -5.80 7.08 -0.58
C SER A 80 -5.63 6.01 -1.65
N THR A 81 -6.34 4.89 -1.47
CA THR A 81 -6.40 3.80 -2.43
C THR A 81 -7.86 3.42 -2.64
N LYS A 82 -8.26 3.20 -3.88
CA LYS A 82 -9.53 2.54 -4.21
C LYS A 82 -9.26 1.11 -4.64
N LEU A 83 -10.11 0.22 -4.16
CA LEU A 83 -10.10 -1.20 -4.51
C LEU A 83 -11.52 -1.60 -4.91
N ILE A 84 -11.66 -2.14 -6.12
CA ILE A 84 -12.94 -2.58 -6.66
C ILE A 84 -12.88 -4.10 -6.74
N ASP A 85 -13.70 -4.79 -5.96
CA ASP A 85 -13.92 -6.23 -6.08
C ASP A 85 -14.85 -6.50 -7.25
N ILE A 86 -14.44 -7.41 -8.12
CA ILE A 86 -15.05 -7.66 -9.42
C ILE A 86 -15.26 -9.16 -9.55
N SER A 87 -16.45 -9.60 -9.94
CA SER A 87 -16.75 -11.02 -10.12
C SER A 87 -16.02 -11.61 -11.33
N SER A 88 -16.02 -12.94 -11.45
CA SER A 88 -15.52 -13.63 -12.65
C SER A 88 -16.31 -13.30 -13.94
N LYS A 89 -17.44 -12.61 -13.80
CA LYS A 89 -18.29 -12.12 -14.91
C LYS A 89 -18.16 -10.60 -15.11
N TYR A 90 -17.19 -9.98 -14.45
CA TYR A 90 -16.88 -8.55 -14.55
C TYR A 90 -17.95 -7.61 -13.95
N GLU A 91 -18.75 -8.10 -13.01
CA GLU A 91 -19.70 -7.29 -12.25
C GLU A 91 -19.01 -6.71 -11.01
N ILE A 92 -19.27 -5.44 -10.69
CA ILE A 92 -18.79 -4.84 -9.43
C ILE A 92 -19.49 -5.54 -8.27
N LEU A 93 -18.70 -6.18 -7.42
CA LEU A 93 -19.19 -6.81 -6.20
C LEU A 93 -19.19 -5.82 -5.05
N GLU A 94 -18.09 -5.09 -4.87
CA GLU A 94 -17.89 -4.22 -3.71
C GLU A 94 -16.81 -3.18 -4.00
N VAL A 95 -17.01 -1.96 -3.51
CA VAL A 95 -16.06 -0.86 -3.69
C VAL A 95 -15.51 -0.46 -2.34
N TRP A 96 -14.18 -0.42 -2.24
CA TRP A 96 -13.46 -0.15 -1.01
C TRP A 96 -12.67 1.14 -1.13
N ASP A 97 -12.83 2.00 -0.14
CA ASP A 97 -12.06 3.21 0.05
C ASP A 97 -11.03 2.99 1.16
N GLY A 98 -9.77 2.95 0.73
CA GLY A 98 -8.59 2.75 1.54
C GLY A 98 -7.91 4.08 1.89
N THR A 99 -7.40 4.17 3.12
CA THR A 99 -6.52 5.25 3.57
C THR A 99 -5.33 4.70 4.32
N VAL A 100 -4.19 5.39 4.22
CA VAL A 100 -2.98 5.10 5.00
C VAL A 100 -2.67 6.28 5.91
N SER A 101 -2.40 6.00 7.18
CA SER A 101 -2.01 7.00 8.17
C SER A 101 -0.89 6.51 9.08
N ALA A 102 -0.07 7.46 9.55
CA ALA A 102 0.90 7.19 10.60
C ALA A 102 0.22 7.13 11.97
N ILE A 103 0.68 6.23 12.83
CA ILE A 103 0.26 6.10 14.23
C ILE A 103 1.50 6.06 15.14
N PRO A 104 1.36 6.25 16.46
CA PRO A 104 2.49 6.09 17.37
C PRO A 104 3.13 4.69 17.23
N GLY A 105 4.43 4.66 16.90
CA GLY A 105 5.21 3.43 16.73
C GLY A 105 4.93 2.64 15.45
N GLY A 106 4.15 3.19 14.50
CA GLY A 106 3.71 2.39 13.35
C GLY A 106 2.90 3.12 12.28
N GLN A 107 2.21 2.33 11.47
CA GLN A 107 1.27 2.79 10.45
C GLN A 107 0.00 1.97 10.45
N LYS A 108 -1.09 2.57 9.98
CA LYS A 108 -2.39 1.92 9.81
C LYS A 108 -2.90 2.13 8.38
N ALA A 109 -3.40 1.07 7.77
CA ALA A 109 -4.26 1.15 6.60
C ALA A 109 -5.68 0.79 7.01
N SER A 110 -6.65 1.54 6.50
CA SER A 110 -8.07 1.34 6.79
C SER A 110 -8.84 1.36 5.48
N PHE A 111 -9.59 0.31 5.22
CA PHE A 111 -10.47 0.13 4.09
C PHE A 111 -11.90 0.06 4.60
N VAL A 112 -12.77 0.87 4.01
CA VAL A 112 -14.21 0.85 4.28
C VAL A 112 -14.91 0.60 2.95
N SER A 113 -15.82 -0.36 2.92
CA SER A 113 -16.59 -0.66 1.71
C SER A 113 -17.89 0.12 1.62
N ASP A 114 -18.43 0.22 0.41
CA ASP A 114 -19.77 0.72 0.12
C ASP A 114 -20.89 -0.13 0.73
N LYS A 115 -20.58 -1.35 1.18
CA LYS A 115 -21.49 -2.23 1.94
C LYS A 115 -21.35 -2.10 3.47
N GLY A 116 -20.47 -1.23 3.95
CA GLY A 116 -20.24 -0.99 5.38
C GLY A 116 -19.30 -2.00 6.04
N ASN A 117 -18.56 -2.80 5.27
CA ASN A 117 -17.49 -3.64 5.80
C ASN A 117 -16.23 -2.80 6.05
N GLU A 118 -15.49 -3.16 7.08
CA GLU A 118 -14.25 -2.52 7.46
C GLU A 118 -13.12 -3.55 7.56
N VAL A 119 -12.02 -3.25 6.88
CA VAL A 119 -10.77 -4.00 7.03
C VAL A 119 -9.69 -3.01 7.40
N SER A 120 -8.98 -3.25 8.50
CA SER A 120 -7.84 -2.41 8.85
C SER A 120 -6.62 -3.26 9.16
N ALA A 121 -5.49 -2.87 8.60
CA ALA A 121 -4.19 -3.43 8.90
C ALA A 121 -3.40 -2.41 9.72
N THR A 122 -2.63 -2.88 10.69
CA THR A 122 -1.79 -2.05 11.54
C THR A 122 -0.44 -2.71 11.67
N LEU A 123 0.63 -1.95 11.44
CA LEU A 123 2.01 -2.41 11.57
C LEU A 123 2.71 -1.54 12.61
N ILE A 124 3.16 -2.16 13.70
CA ILE A 124 3.83 -1.48 14.82
C ILE A 124 5.19 -2.14 15.06
N GLY A 125 6.26 -1.35 15.06
CA GLY A 125 7.60 -1.82 15.45
C GLY A 125 7.72 -1.97 16.97
N ASP A 126 8.45 -2.98 17.43
CA ASP A 126 8.82 -3.10 18.83
C ASP A 126 10.21 -2.46 19.04
N PRO A 127 10.34 -1.32 19.71
CA PRO A 127 11.65 -0.66 19.89
C PRO A 127 12.59 -1.43 20.82
N THR A 128 12.11 -2.49 21.49
CA THR A 128 12.89 -3.31 22.41
C THR A 128 13.36 -4.63 21.79
N SER A 129 12.95 -4.95 20.56
CA SER A 129 13.35 -6.16 19.85
C SER A 129 13.41 -5.95 18.33
N ASP A 130 14.13 -6.81 17.59
CA ASP A 130 14.12 -6.74 16.10
C ASP A 130 12.85 -7.38 15.51
N SER A 131 11.67 -6.95 15.99
CA SER A 131 10.39 -7.50 15.56
C SER A 131 9.30 -6.45 15.44
N ALA A 132 8.35 -6.70 14.55
CA ALA A 132 7.16 -5.87 14.39
C ALA A 132 5.90 -6.73 14.46
N THR A 133 4.83 -6.10 14.92
CA THR A 133 3.51 -6.71 15.07
C THR A 133 2.60 -6.19 13.97
N PHE A 134 2.04 -7.12 13.21
CA PHE A 134 1.06 -6.87 12.18
C PHE A 134 -0.31 -7.34 12.68
N THR A 135 -1.26 -6.41 12.79
CA THR A 135 -2.63 -6.68 13.26
C THR A 135 -3.60 -6.39 12.13
N VAL A 136 -4.45 -7.35 11.77
CA VAL A 136 -5.55 -7.15 10.84
C VAL A 136 -6.87 -7.34 11.54
N TYR A 137 -7.75 -6.36 11.43
CA TYR A 137 -9.16 -6.45 11.75
C TYR A 137 -9.96 -6.58 10.45
N ASP A 138 -10.91 -7.51 10.43
CA ASP A 138 -11.84 -7.76 9.33
C ASP A 138 -13.25 -7.88 9.93
N SER A 139 -14.10 -6.88 9.66
CA SER A 139 -15.45 -6.83 10.20
C SER A 139 -16.39 -7.83 9.54
N SER A 140 -16.16 -8.20 8.27
CA SER A 140 -17.03 -9.14 7.54
C SER A 140 -16.96 -10.53 8.16
N ASN A 141 -15.81 -10.87 8.73
CA ASN A 141 -15.56 -12.15 9.39
C ASN A 141 -15.48 -12.03 10.92
N GLU A 142 -15.73 -10.83 11.47
CA GLU A 142 -15.58 -10.50 12.90
C GLU A 142 -14.23 -11.00 13.49
N LYS A 143 -13.16 -10.89 12.71
CA LYS A 143 -11.88 -11.53 13.00
C LYS A 143 -10.77 -10.51 13.21
N ILE A 144 -9.98 -10.74 14.26
CA ILE A 144 -8.70 -10.07 14.48
C ILE A 144 -7.58 -11.09 14.35
N THR A 145 -6.62 -10.83 13.46
CA THR A 145 -5.43 -11.67 13.27
C THR A 145 -4.20 -10.86 13.66
N ILE A 146 -3.41 -11.39 14.59
CA ILE A 146 -2.17 -10.76 15.06
C ILE A 146 -1.01 -11.66 14.67
N THR A 147 -0.07 -11.10 13.94
CA THR A 147 1.11 -11.80 13.45
C THR A 147 2.36 -11.02 13.86
N ARG A 148 3.28 -11.68 14.56
CA ARG A 148 4.59 -11.11 14.89
C ARG A 148 5.62 -11.69 13.94
N ALA A 149 6.45 -10.84 13.35
CA ALA A 149 7.56 -11.27 12.51
C ALA A 149 8.79 -10.41 12.80
N SER A 150 9.97 -10.89 12.43
CA SER A 150 11.17 -10.07 12.57
C SER A 150 11.03 -8.82 11.70
N CYS A 151 11.59 -7.70 12.14
CA CYS A 151 11.53 -6.49 11.33
C CYS A 151 12.25 -6.70 9.99
N LYS A 152 13.32 -7.51 9.97
CA LYS A 152 13.97 -7.96 8.73
C LYS A 152 13.05 -8.77 7.83
N ASP A 153 12.18 -9.64 8.34
CA ASP A 153 11.25 -10.41 7.49
C ASP A 153 10.11 -9.54 6.96
N ILE A 154 9.63 -8.58 7.74
CA ILE A 154 8.62 -7.60 7.30
C ILE A 154 9.25 -6.64 6.27
N CYS A 155 10.46 -6.17 6.54
CA CYS A 155 11.23 -5.31 5.65
C CYS A 155 11.70 -6.02 4.39
N MET A 156 12.33 -7.19 4.47
CA MET A 156 12.76 -7.91 3.27
C MET A 156 11.59 -8.59 2.56
N GLY A 157 10.53 -8.93 3.29
CA GLY A 157 9.30 -9.48 2.73
C GLY A 157 8.50 -8.44 1.95
N GLY A 158 8.33 -7.23 2.47
CA GLY A 158 7.60 -6.16 1.77
C GLY A 158 8.49 -5.23 0.94
N CYS A 159 9.74 -5.02 1.33
CA CYS A 159 10.71 -4.14 0.67
C CYS A 159 11.92 -4.85 0.02
N GLY A 160 12.24 -6.10 0.39
CA GLY A 160 13.49 -6.79 -0.02
C GLY A 160 13.57 -7.20 -1.48
N ALA A 161 12.61 -6.79 -2.30
CA ALA A 161 12.69 -6.90 -3.74
C ALA A 161 12.79 -5.53 -4.46
N LEU A 162 12.91 -4.43 -3.68
CA LEU A 162 13.09 -3.05 -4.14
C LEU A 162 14.55 -2.67 -4.42
N VAL A 163 15.41 -3.62 -4.76
CA VAL A 163 16.63 -3.27 -5.53
C VAL A 163 16.20 -3.01 -6.97
N GLY A 164 15.58 -1.86 -7.21
CA GLY A 164 15.23 -1.35 -8.53
C GLY A 164 13.85 -1.73 -9.09
N GLN A 165 13.04 -2.56 -8.42
CA GLN A 165 11.66 -2.82 -8.83
C GLN A 165 10.70 -2.54 -7.69
N ALA A 166 9.81 -1.57 -7.90
CA ALA A 166 8.68 -1.25 -7.04
C ALA A 166 7.98 -2.51 -6.46
N CYS A 167 7.28 -2.36 -5.35
CA CYS A 167 6.67 -3.36 -4.45
C CYS A 167 6.09 -4.70 -4.95
N GLY A 168 5.99 -4.93 -6.26
CA GLY A 168 5.31 -6.06 -6.89
C GLY A 168 5.86 -7.46 -6.58
N THR A 169 7.08 -7.60 -6.07
CA THR A 169 7.67 -8.92 -5.75
C THR A 169 7.65 -9.27 -4.26
N GLY A 170 7.51 -8.27 -3.38
CA GLY A 170 7.42 -8.46 -1.93
C GLY A 170 6.00 -8.72 -1.42
N CYS A 171 5.03 -7.92 -1.90
CA CYS A 171 3.60 -8.07 -1.62
C CYS A 171 3.09 -9.51 -1.78
N PRO A 172 3.47 -10.24 -2.85
CA PRO A 172 3.19 -11.65 -3.00
C PRO A 172 3.50 -12.55 -1.80
N LYS A 173 4.71 -12.43 -1.26
CA LYS A 173 5.19 -13.28 -0.16
C LYS A 173 4.48 -12.92 1.13
N LEU A 174 4.26 -11.63 1.34
CA LEU A 174 3.46 -11.14 2.46
C LEU A 174 2.05 -11.71 2.39
N CYS A 175 1.39 -11.69 1.22
CA CYS A 175 0.06 -12.28 1.06
C CYS A 175 0.04 -13.77 1.30
N ALA A 176 0.98 -14.54 0.76
CA ALA A 176 1.03 -15.97 1.05
C ALA A 176 1.14 -16.26 2.57
N TYR A 177 1.94 -15.47 3.28
CA TYR A 177 2.12 -15.59 4.73
C TYR A 177 0.89 -15.15 5.53
N LEU A 178 0.27 -14.02 5.18
CA LEU A 178 -0.91 -13.51 5.86
C LEU A 178 -2.15 -14.37 5.59
N VAL A 179 -2.36 -14.79 4.34
CA VAL A 179 -3.48 -15.66 3.96
C VAL A 179 -3.38 -17.02 4.64
N SER A 180 -2.18 -17.62 4.72
CA SER A 180 -1.98 -18.87 5.48
C SER A 180 -2.21 -18.69 6.99
N SER A 181 -2.04 -17.48 7.51
CA SER A 181 -2.39 -17.11 8.89
C SER A 181 -3.90 -16.80 9.07
N GLY A 182 -4.68 -16.89 7.99
CA GLY A 182 -6.12 -16.69 7.97
C GLY A 182 -6.56 -15.23 7.81
N VAL A 183 -5.68 -14.35 7.33
CA VAL A 183 -6.03 -12.99 6.89
C VAL A 183 -6.68 -13.07 5.50
N GLY A 184 -7.83 -12.42 5.31
CA GLY A 184 -8.47 -12.35 3.98
C GLY A 184 -7.69 -11.52 2.96
N VAL A 185 -8.04 -11.62 1.69
CA VAL A 185 -7.29 -10.97 0.59
C VAL A 185 -7.26 -9.44 0.73
N VAL A 186 -8.37 -8.80 1.12
CA VAL A 186 -8.42 -7.34 1.39
C VAL A 186 -7.47 -6.97 2.53
N GLY A 187 -7.42 -7.79 3.58
CA GLY A 187 -6.49 -7.60 4.70
C GLY A 187 -5.02 -7.72 4.27
N CYS A 188 -4.72 -8.62 3.34
CA CYS A 188 -3.40 -8.65 2.75
C CYS A 188 -3.10 -7.37 1.94
N ILE A 189 -4.02 -6.96 1.07
CA ILE A 189 -3.82 -5.78 0.22
C ILE A 189 -3.59 -4.54 1.10
N ALA A 190 -4.32 -4.41 2.21
CA ALA A 190 -4.09 -3.38 3.22
C ALA A 190 -2.67 -3.47 3.81
N GLY A 191 -2.19 -4.65 4.16
CA GLY A 191 -0.82 -4.87 4.63
C GLY A 191 0.26 -4.54 3.60
N CYS A 192 0.02 -4.90 2.34
CA CYS A 192 0.90 -4.58 1.23
C CYS A 192 1.00 -3.07 1.03
N ILE A 193 -0.14 -2.38 1.00
CA ILE A 193 -0.21 -0.93 0.84
C ILE A 193 0.45 -0.21 2.02
N LEU A 194 0.36 -0.74 3.25
CA LEU A 194 1.10 -0.18 4.38
C LEU A 194 2.60 -0.16 4.16
N ILE A 195 3.16 -1.31 3.81
CA ILE A 195 4.61 -1.45 3.67
C ILE A 195 5.10 -0.69 2.42
N CYS A 196 4.27 -0.64 1.38
CA CYS A 196 4.61 -0.02 0.09
C CYS A 196 4.36 1.48 0.00
N GLY A 197 3.21 1.95 0.49
CA GLY A 197 2.87 3.37 0.53
C GLY A 197 3.87 4.14 1.38
N ALA A 198 4.23 3.58 2.54
CA ALA A 198 5.34 4.08 3.35
C ALA A 198 6.66 4.17 2.54
N GLY A 199 6.97 3.12 1.75
CA GLY A 199 8.25 2.98 1.05
C GLY A 199 8.49 4.07 0.03
N THR A 200 7.40 4.60 -0.53
CA THR A 200 7.40 5.67 -1.52
C THR A 200 7.51 7.07 -0.92
N ILE A 201 7.15 7.25 0.36
CA ILE A 201 7.15 8.55 1.04
C ILE A 201 8.45 8.79 1.80
N ILE A 202 8.96 7.77 2.51
CA ILE A 202 10.14 7.90 3.38
C ILE A 202 11.34 7.05 2.94
N GLY A 203 11.17 6.18 1.95
CA GLY A 203 12.19 5.21 1.55
C GLY A 203 12.16 3.95 2.41
N CYS A 204 12.47 2.81 1.81
CA CYS A 204 12.43 1.50 2.49
C CYS A 204 13.40 1.42 3.66
N ASP A 205 14.59 2.00 3.51
CA ASP A 205 15.57 2.06 4.60
C ASP A 205 15.04 2.87 5.79
N SER A 206 14.26 3.94 5.56
CA SER A 206 13.65 4.71 6.65
C SER A 206 12.52 3.96 7.35
N ILE A 207 11.77 3.10 6.65
CA ILE A 207 10.77 2.23 7.28
C ILE A 207 11.46 1.18 8.13
N CYS A 208 12.50 0.57 7.58
CA CYS A 208 13.23 -0.46 8.31
C CYS A 208 13.90 0.13 9.52
N ASN A 209 14.52 1.31 9.40
CA ASN A 209 15.03 2.03 10.55
C ASN A 209 13.89 2.41 11.51
N TYR A 210 12.74 2.90 11.04
CA TYR A 210 11.62 3.26 11.90
C TYR A 210 10.99 2.08 12.65
N LEU A 211 10.92 0.90 12.03
CA LEU A 211 10.37 -0.32 12.65
C LEU A 211 11.40 -1.05 13.52
N CYS A 212 12.70 -0.93 13.22
CA CYS A 212 13.81 -1.62 13.92
C CYS A 212 14.51 -0.76 14.99
N SER A 213 14.09 0.49 15.24
CA SER A 213 14.80 1.42 16.15
C SER A 213 14.10 1.66 17.48
#